data_AF-A0A6I9NUM6-F1
#
_entry.id   AF-A0A6I9NUM6-F1
#
_cell.length_a   1.000
_cell.length_b   1.000
_cell.length_c   1.000
_cell.angle_alpha   90.00
_cell.angle_beta   90.00
_cell.angle_gamma   90.00
#
_symmetry.space_group_name_H-M   'P 1'
#
loop_
_entity.id
_entity.type
_entity.pdbx_description
1 polymer ?
#
loop_
_entity_poly.entity_id
_entity_poly.type
_entity_poly.pdbx_seq_one_letter_code
_entity_poly.pdbx_strand_id
1 'polypeptide(L)'
;MIQKSFSLVLEALDYDNDTSESGQLIERVLLSSMLNPSEQWQTYRHHGQPLTLDYRLRFRCDSNYYGPFCNKFCRSRDDFFGHFNCDPSGNKVCMEGWTGPECKEAVCSQGCHQTHGSCTAPGECKCHYGWKGPLCDQCVTFPGCVYGSCSEPWQCVCDVNWGGLLCDKDLNYCGTHQPCKNGGTCTNTEPNEYHCECQEGFRGRNCDIVEHACLSSPCVNGATCVEDPTGFSCTCTDDWTGHTCAEAVRQCDRSPCGRGATCQEAPGGYKCLCPPGWTGRTCQLDTNECEMSICVHARSCRNLIGGYLCDCLPGWTGPNCDIRNSSCQGLCLNGGRCEDQVSGSRCLCPPGFLGKYCQNRKSPCDSAPCLHGGQCVEKDGRTITCNCPTGFSGSFCEVGKPSLMLA
;
A
#
# COMPACT_ATOMS: atom_id res chain seq x y z
N MET A 1 -51.34 -53.74 7.46
CA MET A 1 -51.27 -53.63 8.93
C MET A 1 -50.10 -54.47 9.41
N ILE A 2 -48.96 -53.84 9.72
CA ILE A 2 -47.79 -54.56 10.22
C ILE A 2 -48.01 -54.73 11.72
N GLN A 3 -48.27 -55.97 12.16
CA GLN A 3 -48.62 -56.27 13.55
C GLN A 3 -47.37 -56.23 14.44
N LYS A 4 -47.46 -55.53 15.58
CA LYS A 4 -46.43 -55.41 16.64
C LYS A 4 -46.26 -56.69 17.47
N SER A 5 -46.90 -57.79 17.08
CA SER A 5 -46.96 -59.04 17.81
C SER A 5 -45.96 -60.05 17.24
N PHE A 6 -45.30 -60.78 18.13
CA PHE A 6 -44.40 -61.87 17.77
C PHE A 6 -44.81 -63.15 18.51
N SER A 7 -44.42 -64.28 17.95
CA SER A 7 -44.49 -65.58 18.60
C SER A 7 -43.07 -66.13 18.71
N LEU A 8 -42.59 -66.30 19.93
CA LEU A 8 -41.28 -66.87 20.24
C LEU A 8 -41.46 -68.30 20.75
N VAL A 9 -40.68 -69.22 20.18
CA VAL A 9 -40.56 -70.60 20.64
C VAL A 9 -39.16 -70.76 21.21
N LEU A 10 -39.06 -71.16 22.47
CA LEU A 10 -37.80 -71.55 23.11
C LEU A 10 -37.86 -73.03 23.45
N GLU A 11 -36.86 -73.79 23.02
CA GLU A 11 -36.75 -75.23 23.28
C GLU A 11 -35.51 -75.49 24.11
N ALA A 12 -35.68 -76.12 25.26
CA ALA A 12 -34.59 -76.66 26.06
C ALA A 12 -34.38 -78.11 25.64
N LEU A 13 -33.20 -78.42 25.10
CA LEU A 13 -32.83 -79.73 24.56
C LEU A 13 -31.64 -80.27 25.33
N ASP A 14 -31.67 -81.56 25.64
CA ASP A 14 -30.52 -82.31 26.13
C ASP A 14 -29.79 -82.93 24.94
N TYR A 15 -28.49 -82.68 24.80
CA TYR A 15 -27.70 -83.16 23.68
C TYR A 15 -26.59 -84.07 24.19
N ASP A 16 -26.65 -85.34 23.80
CA ASP A 16 -25.60 -86.31 24.08
C ASP A 16 -24.56 -86.27 22.95
N ASN A 17 -23.33 -85.86 23.28
CA ASN A 17 -22.25 -85.72 22.30
C ASN A 17 -21.73 -87.07 21.77
N ASP A 18 -22.06 -88.19 22.42
CA ASP A 18 -21.57 -89.53 22.04
C ASP A 18 -22.53 -90.28 21.10
N THR A 19 -23.76 -89.78 20.90
CA THR A 19 -24.76 -90.36 20.00
C THR A 19 -25.13 -89.36 18.90
N SER A 20 -25.18 -89.79 17.63
CA SER A 20 -25.49 -88.90 16.48
C SER A 20 -26.98 -88.56 16.36
N GLU A 21 -27.72 -88.51 17.46
CA GLU A 21 -29.15 -88.21 17.48
C GLU A 21 -29.40 -86.70 17.62
N SER A 22 -30.53 -86.23 17.09
CA SER A 22 -31.01 -84.87 17.35
C SER A 22 -31.50 -84.80 18.80
N GLY A 23 -30.94 -83.91 19.62
CA GLY A 23 -31.13 -83.86 21.09
C GLY A 23 -32.57 -84.03 21.59
N GLN A 24 -32.71 -84.58 22.80
CA GLN A 24 -33.99 -84.89 23.44
C GLN A 24 -34.63 -83.61 24.03
N LEU A 25 -35.90 -83.35 23.72
CA LEU A 25 -36.64 -82.19 24.22
C LEU A 25 -36.97 -82.33 25.72
N ILE A 26 -36.52 -81.38 26.53
CA ILE A 26 -36.84 -81.26 27.96
C ILE A 26 -38.16 -80.49 28.16
N GLU A 27 -38.25 -79.29 27.58
CA GLU A 27 -39.39 -78.39 27.73
C GLU A 27 -39.47 -77.42 26.55
N ARG A 28 -40.69 -77.03 26.15
CA ARG A 28 -40.94 -76.03 25.09
C ARG A 28 -41.76 -74.87 25.63
N VAL A 29 -41.20 -73.66 25.55
CA VAL A 29 -41.87 -72.42 25.96
C VAL A 29 -42.42 -71.70 24.72
N LEU A 30 -43.70 -71.36 24.76
CA LEU A 30 -44.38 -70.54 23.74
C LEU A 30 -44.75 -69.18 24.34
N LEU A 31 -44.19 -68.10 23.78
CA LEU A 31 -44.53 -66.74 24.16
C LEU A 31 -45.13 -66.00 22.97
N SER A 32 -46.39 -65.57 23.10
CA SER A 32 -47.03 -64.64 22.18
C SER A 32 -47.22 -63.31 22.87
N SER A 33 -46.55 -62.26 22.41
CA SER A 33 -46.62 -60.94 23.04
C SER A 33 -46.40 -59.81 22.03
N MET A 34 -46.47 -58.57 22.50
CA MET A 34 -46.11 -57.37 21.73
C MET A 34 -44.83 -56.77 22.29
N LEU A 35 -43.90 -56.43 21.41
CA LEU A 35 -42.63 -55.79 21.80
C LEU A 35 -42.44 -54.51 21.00
N ASN A 36 -42.44 -53.37 21.69
CA ASN A 36 -42.11 -52.09 21.07
C ASN A 36 -40.59 -51.85 21.14
N PRO A 37 -40.01 -51.08 20.19
CA PRO A 37 -38.61 -50.68 20.26
C PRO A 37 -38.30 -49.96 21.58
N SER A 38 -37.31 -50.44 22.32
CA SER A 38 -36.84 -49.85 23.58
C SER A 38 -35.42 -50.30 23.91
N GLU A 39 -34.66 -49.42 24.56
CA GLU A 39 -33.36 -49.80 25.13
C GLU A 39 -33.50 -50.69 26.38
N GLN A 40 -34.68 -50.68 27.01
CA GLN A 40 -34.96 -51.44 28.23
C GLN A 40 -35.24 -52.91 27.92
N TRP A 41 -34.60 -53.80 28.69
CA TRP A 41 -34.87 -55.24 28.63
C TRP A 41 -36.17 -55.58 29.35
N GLN A 42 -37.05 -56.33 28.69
CA GLN A 42 -38.23 -56.92 29.32
C GLN A 42 -37.87 -58.32 29.80
N THR A 43 -38.19 -58.61 31.06
CA THR A 43 -37.88 -59.90 31.69
C THR A 43 -39.14 -60.77 31.72
N TYR A 44 -38.99 -62.01 31.28
CA TYR A 44 -40.03 -63.02 31.29
C TYR A 44 -39.55 -64.22 32.09
N ARG A 45 -40.48 -64.81 32.85
CA ARG A 45 -40.24 -65.98 33.68
C ARG A 45 -41.25 -67.05 33.29
N HIS A 46 -40.76 -68.22 32.93
CA HIS A 46 -41.58 -69.39 32.66
C HIS A 46 -41.36 -70.43 33.76
N HIS A 47 -42.47 -70.91 34.33
CA HIS A 47 -42.47 -71.97 35.34
C HIS A 47 -43.04 -73.24 34.72
N GLY A 48 -42.16 -74.12 34.26
CA GLY A 48 -42.49 -75.48 33.83
C GLY A 48 -42.35 -76.48 35.00
N GLN A 49 -42.80 -77.72 34.78
CA GLN A 49 -42.63 -78.80 35.75
C GLN A 49 -41.17 -79.28 35.88
N PRO A 50 -40.46 -79.60 34.78
CA PRO A 50 -39.07 -80.03 34.82
C PRO A 50 -38.06 -78.86 34.90
N LEU A 51 -38.48 -77.63 34.56
CA LEU A 51 -37.58 -76.49 34.37
C LEU A 51 -38.27 -75.15 34.69
N THR A 52 -37.57 -74.26 35.39
CA THR A 52 -37.90 -72.82 35.45
C THR A 52 -36.90 -72.04 34.61
N LEU A 53 -37.39 -71.18 33.72
CA LEU A 53 -36.57 -70.41 32.78
C LEU A 53 -36.82 -68.91 32.93
N ASP A 54 -35.76 -68.15 33.18
CA ASP A 54 -35.76 -66.68 33.16
C ASP A 54 -35.02 -66.18 31.91
N TYR A 55 -35.69 -65.39 31.09
CA TYR A 55 -35.12 -64.83 29.87
C TYR A 55 -35.52 -63.38 29.68
N ARG A 56 -34.72 -62.66 28.90
CA ARG A 56 -34.92 -61.23 28.64
C ARG A 56 -34.97 -60.97 27.15
N LEU A 57 -35.96 -60.20 26.72
CA LEU A 57 -36.13 -59.79 25.33
C LEU A 57 -36.09 -58.26 25.24
N ARG A 58 -35.49 -57.76 24.16
CA ARG A 58 -35.65 -56.37 23.73
C ARG A 58 -35.68 -56.32 22.22
N PHE A 59 -36.41 -55.35 21.69
CA PHE A 59 -36.39 -54.97 20.28
C PHE A 59 -35.78 -53.58 20.21
N ARG A 60 -34.75 -53.40 19.38
CA ARG A 60 -34.07 -52.11 19.19
C ARG A 60 -34.06 -51.79 17.71
N CYS A 61 -34.14 -50.51 17.38
CA CYS A 61 -33.92 -50.09 16.01
C CYS A 61 -32.41 -50.14 15.69
N ASP A 62 -32.11 -50.39 14.42
CA ASP A 62 -30.76 -50.21 13.90
C ASP A 62 -30.37 -48.74 13.90
N SER A 63 -29.07 -48.47 13.76
CA SER A 63 -28.56 -47.10 13.70
C SER A 63 -29.28 -46.29 12.62
N ASN A 64 -29.73 -45.08 12.95
CA ASN A 64 -30.46 -44.16 12.07
C ASN A 64 -31.89 -44.59 11.70
N TYR A 65 -32.44 -45.66 12.29
CA TYR A 65 -33.84 -46.03 12.13
C TYR A 65 -34.66 -45.68 13.39
N TYR A 66 -35.85 -45.12 13.18
CA TYR A 66 -36.70 -44.57 14.23
C TYR A 66 -38.16 -44.98 14.05
N GLY A 67 -38.96 -44.57 15.04
CA GLY A 67 -40.39 -44.80 15.06
C GLY A 67 -40.77 -46.16 15.63
N PRO A 68 -42.07 -46.41 15.80
CA PRO A 68 -42.58 -47.61 16.47
C PRO A 68 -42.32 -48.92 15.72
N PHE A 69 -41.92 -48.85 14.45
CA PHE A 69 -41.63 -50.00 13.59
C PHE A 69 -40.20 -50.01 13.05
N CYS A 70 -39.32 -49.12 13.52
CA CYS A 70 -37.94 -48.98 13.04
C CYS A 70 -37.83 -48.87 11.50
N ASN A 71 -38.81 -48.28 10.83
CA ASN A 71 -38.88 -48.19 9.36
C ASN A 71 -38.57 -46.78 8.84
N LYS A 72 -38.44 -45.80 9.73
CA LYS A 72 -38.17 -44.41 9.37
C LYS A 72 -36.68 -44.12 9.47
N PHE A 73 -36.04 -43.93 8.33
CA PHE A 73 -34.62 -43.62 8.27
C PHE A 73 -34.37 -42.11 8.43
N CYS A 74 -33.47 -41.76 9.34
CA CYS A 74 -32.95 -40.40 9.49
C CYS A 74 -31.50 -40.44 9.95
N ARG A 75 -30.59 -39.87 9.16
CA ARG A 75 -29.18 -39.69 9.55
C ARG A 75 -28.90 -38.20 9.52
N SER A 76 -28.41 -37.65 10.64
CA SER A 76 -28.03 -36.25 10.72
C SER A 76 -26.95 -35.93 9.69
N ARG A 77 -27.03 -34.72 9.12
CA ARG A 77 -26.08 -34.25 8.11
C ARG A 77 -25.95 -32.73 8.12
N ASP A 78 -24.79 -32.29 7.65
CA ASP A 78 -24.42 -30.89 7.49
C ASP A 78 -23.53 -30.80 6.23
N ASP A 79 -24.18 -30.90 5.08
CA ASP A 79 -23.53 -30.94 3.77
C ASP A 79 -24.43 -30.27 2.71
N PHE A 80 -24.00 -30.24 1.45
CA PHE A 80 -24.77 -29.65 0.35
C PHE A 80 -26.19 -30.22 0.16
N PHE A 81 -26.46 -31.43 0.66
CA PHE A 81 -27.76 -32.09 0.55
C PHE A 81 -28.70 -31.77 1.72
N GLY A 82 -28.22 -31.15 2.80
CA GLY A 82 -29.07 -30.68 3.90
C GLY A 82 -28.34 -30.47 5.21
N HIS A 83 -28.95 -29.63 6.06
CA HIS A 83 -28.42 -29.17 7.34
C HIS A 83 -29.43 -29.47 8.46
N PHE A 84 -29.40 -30.70 8.99
CA PHE A 84 -30.40 -31.15 9.97
C PHE A 84 -29.90 -32.20 10.96
N ASN A 85 -30.54 -32.20 12.12
CA ASN A 85 -30.46 -33.27 13.13
C ASN A 85 -31.73 -34.11 13.13
N CYS A 86 -31.64 -35.33 13.65
CA CYS A 86 -32.80 -36.22 13.77
C CYS A 86 -33.38 -36.14 15.18
N ASP A 87 -34.68 -35.89 15.32
CA ASP A 87 -35.37 -35.99 16.61
C ASP A 87 -35.55 -37.46 17.04
N PRO A 88 -35.98 -37.74 18.28
CA PRO A 88 -36.25 -39.10 18.75
C PRO A 88 -37.35 -39.86 17.97
N SER A 89 -38.17 -39.15 17.20
CA SER A 89 -39.18 -39.73 16.30
C SER A 89 -38.68 -39.93 14.87
N GLY A 90 -37.40 -39.63 14.60
CA GLY A 90 -36.77 -39.68 13.29
C GLY A 90 -37.23 -38.60 12.32
N ASN A 91 -37.84 -37.50 12.78
CA ASN A 91 -38.07 -36.32 11.94
C ASN A 91 -36.77 -35.51 11.80
N LYS A 92 -36.62 -34.86 10.65
CA LYS A 92 -35.54 -33.90 10.41
C LYS A 92 -35.89 -32.60 11.12
N VAL A 93 -34.98 -32.12 11.95
CA VAL A 93 -35.03 -30.82 12.60
C VAL A 93 -33.93 -29.98 12.00
N CYS A 94 -34.31 -28.96 11.23
CA CYS A 94 -33.36 -28.10 10.56
C CYS A 94 -32.48 -27.38 11.58
N MET A 95 -31.20 -27.22 11.23
CA MET A 95 -30.29 -26.39 12.00
C MET A 95 -30.72 -24.92 11.93
N GLU A 96 -30.23 -24.11 12.87
CA GLU A 96 -30.54 -22.68 12.90
C GLU A 96 -30.21 -22.02 11.56
N GLY A 97 -31.17 -21.28 11.01
CA GLY A 97 -31.00 -20.62 9.73
C GLY A 97 -31.31 -21.46 8.48
N TRP A 98 -31.79 -22.70 8.62
CA TRP A 98 -32.19 -23.56 7.50
C TRP A 98 -33.68 -23.95 7.57
N THR A 99 -34.29 -24.17 6.41
CA THR A 99 -35.71 -24.50 6.26
C THR A 99 -35.97 -25.45 5.08
N GLY A 100 -37.24 -25.80 4.90
CA GLY A 100 -37.72 -26.73 3.88
C GLY A 100 -37.71 -28.20 4.34
N PRO A 101 -38.29 -29.11 3.55
CA PRO A 101 -38.48 -30.52 3.95
C PRO A 101 -37.16 -31.30 4.10
N GLU A 102 -36.12 -30.87 3.39
CA GLU A 102 -34.77 -31.46 3.44
C GLU A 102 -33.77 -30.55 4.19
N CYS A 103 -34.23 -29.44 4.78
CA CYS A 103 -33.39 -28.45 5.46
C CYS A 103 -32.21 -27.97 4.59
N LYS A 104 -32.51 -27.69 3.32
CA LYS A 104 -31.53 -27.23 2.31
C LYS A 104 -31.69 -25.76 1.95
N GLU A 105 -32.85 -25.16 2.24
CA GLU A 105 -33.10 -23.76 1.92
C GLU A 105 -32.58 -22.89 3.06
N ALA A 106 -31.71 -21.94 2.74
CA ALA A 106 -31.20 -20.99 3.72
C ALA A 106 -32.30 -19.96 4.06
N VAL A 107 -32.41 -19.61 5.34
CA VAL A 107 -33.27 -18.53 5.81
C VAL A 107 -32.51 -17.23 5.68
N CYS A 108 -32.99 -16.35 4.80
CA CYS A 108 -32.36 -15.06 4.53
C CYS A 108 -32.41 -14.13 5.74
N SER A 109 -31.65 -13.03 5.69
CA SER A 109 -31.71 -12.00 6.74
C SER A 109 -33.16 -11.52 6.95
N GLN A 110 -33.49 -11.22 8.20
CA GLN A 110 -34.81 -10.72 8.53
C GLN A 110 -35.10 -9.42 7.76
N GLY A 111 -36.21 -9.41 7.02
CA GLY A 111 -36.61 -8.26 6.19
C GLY A 111 -36.04 -8.26 4.76
N CYS A 112 -35.26 -9.28 4.36
CA CYS A 112 -34.81 -9.42 2.97
C CYS A 112 -36.02 -9.46 2.02
N HIS A 113 -35.98 -8.66 0.95
CA HIS A 113 -37.09 -8.52 0.02
C HIS A 113 -37.40 -9.82 -0.70
N GLN A 114 -38.66 -10.27 -0.68
CA GLN A 114 -39.05 -11.62 -1.12
C GLN A 114 -38.84 -11.90 -2.62
N THR A 115 -38.90 -10.87 -3.46
CA THR A 115 -38.76 -11.00 -4.92
C THR A 115 -37.44 -10.46 -5.44
N HIS A 116 -36.76 -9.60 -4.68
CA HIS A 116 -35.57 -8.85 -5.12
C HIS A 116 -34.31 -9.27 -4.36
N GLY A 117 -34.45 -10.08 -3.33
CA GLY A 117 -33.35 -10.67 -2.57
C GLY A 117 -33.41 -12.20 -2.63
N SER A 118 -32.24 -12.81 -2.54
CA SER A 118 -32.07 -14.26 -2.35
C SER A 118 -30.89 -14.53 -1.43
N CYS A 119 -30.81 -15.73 -0.85
CA CYS A 119 -29.71 -16.10 0.03
C CYS A 119 -29.27 -17.53 -0.23
N THR A 120 -27.96 -17.74 -0.19
CA THR A 120 -27.32 -19.06 -0.30
C THR A 120 -26.82 -19.57 1.04
N ALA A 121 -26.53 -18.65 1.96
CA ALA A 121 -26.18 -18.95 3.34
C ALA A 121 -27.15 -18.23 4.29
N PRO A 122 -27.40 -18.78 5.48
CA PRO A 122 -28.29 -18.17 6.45
C PRO A 122 -27.86 -16.76 6.84
N GLY A 123 -28.83 -15.84 6.95
CA GLY A 123 -28.56 -14.45 7.34
C GLY A 123 -27.95 -13.56 6.24
N GLU A 124 -27.75 -14.08 5.02
CA GLU A 124 -27.41 -13.25 3.85
C GLU A 124 -28.67 -12.65 3.20
N CYS A 125 -28.49 -11.57 2.44
CA CYS A 125 -29.47 -11.05 1.48
C CYS A 125 -28.73 -10.51 0.25
N LYS A 126 -28.72 -11.30 -0.83
CA LYS A 126 -28.08 -10.96 -2.10
C LYS A 126 -29.13 -10.39 -3.04
N CYS A 127 -28.88 -9.17 -3.51
CA CYS A 127 -29.84 -8.46 -4.34
C CYS A 127 -29.80 -8.94 -5.79
N HIS A 128 -30.99 -9.03 -6.38
CA HIS A 128 -31.15 -9.25 -7.80
C HIS A 128 -30.67 -8.03 -8.59
N TYR A 129 -30.33 -8.25 -9.87
CA TYR A 129 -29.83 -7.20 -10.74
C TYR A 129 -30.79 -6.00 -10.79
N GLY A 130 -30.27 -4.80 -10.50
CA GLY A 130 -31.05 -3.58 -10.44
C GLY A 130 -31.55 -3.19 -9.04
N TRP A 131 -31.30 -4.00 -8.02
CA TRP A 131 -31.64 -3.71 -6.62
C TRP A 131 -30.38 -3.64 -5.74
N LYS A 132 -30.46 -2.85 -4.67
CA LYS A 132 -29.37 -2.57 -3.73
C LYS A 132 -29.91 -2.38 -2.31
N GLY A 133 -28.99 -2.14 -1.38
CA GLY A 133 -29.29 -1.98 0.04
C GLY A 133 -29.19 -3.30 0.80
N PRO A 134 -29.16 -3.24 2.15
CA PRO A 134 -29.00 -4.43 2.99
C PRO A 134 -30.18 -5.40 2.91
N LEU A 135 -31.35 -4.91 2.50
CA LEU A 135 -32.59 -5.68 2.39
C LEU A 135 -33.06 -5.86 0.95
N CYS A 136 -32.32 -5.36 -0.04
CA CYS A 136 -32.68 -5.38 -1.46
C CYS A 136 -34.02 -4.71 -1.78
N ASP A 137 -34.35 -3.67 -1.03
CA ASP A 137 -35.57 -2.87 -1.10
C ASP A 137 -35.37 -1.55 -1.86
N GLN A 138 -34.14 -1.21 -2.22
CA GLN A 138 -33.80 0.02 -2.93
C GLN A 138 -33.45 -0.30 -4.39
N CYS A 139 -34.05 0.42 -5.33
CA CYS A 139 -33.67 0.33 -6.74
C CYS A 139 -32.30 0.99 -6.98
N VAL A 140 -31.59 0.48 -7.98
CA VAL A 140 -30.39 1.10 -8.52
C VAL A 140 -30.81 2.12 -9.58
N THR A 141 -30.39 3.37 -9.43
CA THR A 141 -30.65 4.43 -10.41
C THR A 141 -29.86 4.20 -11.70
N PHE A 142 -30.25 4.87 -12.79
CA PHE A 142 -29.49 4.84 -14.03
C PHE A 142 -28.02 5.25 -13.78
N PRO A 143 -27.01 4.57 -14.37
CA PRO A 143 -25.61 4.92 -14.14
C PRO A 143 -25.33 6.38 -14.53
N GLY A 144 -24.81 7.16 -13.58
CA GLY A 144 -24.55 8.59 -13.76
C GLY A 144 -25.68 9.52 -13.30
N CYS A 145 -26.79 8.98 -12.78
CA CYS A 145 -27.84 9.77 -12.14
C CYS A 145 -27.30 10.53 -10.92
N VAL A 146 -27.33 11.86 -10.94
CA VAL A 146 -26.73 12.70 -9.88
C VAL A 146 -27.77 13.13 -8.85
N TYR A 147 -28.76 13.92 -9.26
CA TYR A 147 -29.82 14.45 -8.40
C TYR A 147 -31.17 13.87 -8.79
N GLY A 148 -31.31 12.57 -8.56
CA GLY A 148 -32.54 11.87 -8.90
C GLY A 148 -32.73 10.56 -8.14
N SER A 149 -33.97 10.10 -8.18
CA SER A 149 -34.45 8.90 -7.52
C SER A 149 -35.00 7.88 -8.52
N CYS A 150 -35.36 6.70 -8.05
CA CYS A 150 -35.98 5.66 -8.85
C CYS A 150 -37.14 5.02 -8.07
N SER A 151 -38.13 4.53 -8.80
CA SER A 151 -39.11 3.56 -8.29
C SER A 151 -38.84 2.17 -8.85
N GLU A 152 -38.40 2.11 -10.11
CA GLU A 152 -37.95 0.89 -10.78
C GLU A 152 -36.46 0.99 -11.12
N PRO A 153 -35.75 -0.14 -11.21
CA PRO A 153 -34.34 -0.15 -11.58
C PRO A 153 -34.06 0.60 -12.87
N TRP A 154 -32.91 1.28 -12.91
CA TRP A 154 -32.38 2.02 -14.07
C TRP A 154 -33.18 3.27 -14.45
N GLN A 155 -34.08 3.74 -13.60
CA GLN A 155 -34.68 5.06 -13.74
C GLN A 155 -33.79 6.14 -13.12
N CYS A 156 -33.96 7.37 -13.60
CA CYS A 156 -33.40 8.57 -13.00
C CYS A 156 -34.48 9.66 -13.08
N VAL A 157 -35.31 9.73 -12.05
CA VAL A 157 -36.38 10.73 -11.91
C VAL A 157 -35.79 11.91 -11.17
N CYS A 158 -35.68 13.05 -11.85
CA CYS A 158 -34.98 14.20 -11.30
C CYS A 158 -35.69 14.81 -10.10
N ASP A 159 -34.89 15.23 -9.13
CA ASP A 159 -35.34 16.01 -7.99
C ASP A 159 -35.78 17.41 -8.45
N VAL A 160 -36.49 18.13 -7.59
CA VAL A 160 -37.00 19.48 -7.88
C VAL A 160 -35.84 20.40 -8.29
N ASN A 161 -36.04 21.15 -9.38
CA ASN A 161 -35.06 22.06 -10.00
C ASN A 161 -33.86 21.38 -10.67
N TRP A 162 -33.86 20.05 -10.86
CA TRP A 162 -32.87 19.35 -11.67
C TRP A 162 -33.49 18.79 -12.95
N GLY A 163 -32.69 18.71 -14.00
CA GLY A 163 -33.12 18.24 -15.32
C GLY A 163 -32.02 17.56 -16.12
N GLY A 164 -32.39 17.10 -17.31
CA GLY A 164 -31.55 16.24 -18.15
C GLY A 164 -31.83 14.76 -17.93
N LEU A 165 -31.23 13.91 -18.78
CA LEU A 165 -31.40 12.45 -18.70
C LEU A 165 -30.77 11.86 -17.43
N LEU A 166 -29.74 12.53 -16.90
CA LEU A 166 -28.97 12.11 -15.73
C LEU A 166 -29.19 13.01 -14.51
N CYS A 167 -30.16 13.93 -14.59
CA CYS A 167 -30.47 14.90 -13.54
C CYS A 167 -29.23 15.66 -13.05
N ASP A 168 -28.40 16.07 -14.01
CA ASP A 168 -27.11 16.72 -13.84
C ASP A 168 -27.16 18.21 -14.25
N LYS A 169 -28.31 18.69 -14.72
CA LYS A 169 -28.50 20.07 -15.14
C LYS A 169 -29.35 20.84 -14.14
N ASP A 170 -28.82 21.94 -13.61
CA ASP A 170 -29.50 22.83 -12.69
C ASP A 170 -30.49 23.71 -13.47
N LEU A 171 -31.78 23.59 -13.16
CA LEU A 171 -32.86 24.41 -13.74
C LEU A 171 -33.09 25.71 -12.95
N ASN A 172 -32.46 25.85 -11.78
CA ASN A 172 -32.55 27.01 -10.91
C ASN A 172 -31.16 27.57 -10.55
N TYR A 173 -30.34 27.76 -11.56
CA TYR A 173 -28.98 28.28 -11.41
C TYR A 173 -28.93 29.60 -10.63
N CYS A 174 -29.86 30.52 -10.90
CA CYS A 174 -29.97 31.80 -10.19
C CYS A 174 -30.20 31.64 -8.68
N GLY A 175 -31.06 30.71 -8.28
CA GLY A 175 -31.35 30.44 -6.88
C GLY A 175 -30.18 29.77 -6.16
N THR A 176 -29.50 28.84 -6.84
CA THR A 176 -28.35 28.10 -6.31
C THR A 176 -27.09 28.97 -6.20
N HIS A 177 -26.80 29.80 -7.21
CA HIS A 177 -25.49 30.46 -7.36
C HIS A 177 -25.50 31.99 -7.21
N GLN A 178 -26.64 32.65 -7.39
CA GLN A 178 -26.76 34.12 -7.36
C GLN A 178 -25.64 34.86 -8.13
N PRO A 179 -25.51 34.61 -9.45
CA PRO A 179 -24.35 35.05 -10.22
C PRO A 179 -24.31 36.57 -10.48
N CYS A 180 -25.46 37.23 -10.60
CA CYS A 180 -25.54 38.65 -10.94
C CYS A 180 -25.05 39.55 -9.79
N LYS A 181 -24.23 40.55 -10.12
CA LYS A 181 -23.67 41.54 -9.21
C LYS A 181 -24.34 42.90 -9.37
N ASN A 182 -24.00 43.84 -8.50
CA ASN A 182 -24.41 45.25 -8.57
C ASN A 182 -25.93 45.46 -8.70
N GLY A 183 -26.74 44.62 -8.05
CA GLY A 183 -28.19 44.72 -8.08
C GLY A 183 -28.84 44.27 -9.40
N GLY A 184 -28.12 43.55 -10.26
CA GLY A 184 -28.68 42.94 -11.46
C GLY A 184 -29.71 41.85 -11.16
N THR A 185 -30.74 41.73 -11.99
CA THR A 185 -31.81 40.73 -11.85
C THR A 185 -31.42 39.45 -12.59
N CYS A 186 -31.45 38.32 -11.91
CA CYS A 186 -31.11 37.01 -12.49
C CYS A 186 -32.35 36.28 -13.02
N THR A 187 -32.28 35.75 -14.24
CA THR A 187 -33.30 34.86 -14.82
C THR A 187 -32.67 33.55 -15.29
N ASN A 188 -33.31 32.41 -14.98
CA ASN A 188 -32.91 31.10 -15.48
C ASN A 188 -33.40 30.96 -16.92
N THR A 189 -32.52 30.55 -17.84
CA THR A 189 -32.84 30.47 -19.27
C THR A 189 -32.88 29.02 -19.75
N GLU A 190 -31.71 28.41 -19.92
CA GLU A 190 -31.54 27.00 -20.26
C GLU A 190 -30.99 26.23 -19.05
N PRO A 191 -31.05 24.89 -19.03
CA PRO A 191 -30.44 24.12 -17.95
C PRO A 191 -28.94 24.42 -17.83
N ASN A 192 -28.47 24.73 -16.62
CA ASN A 192 -27.13 25.27 -16.29
C ASN A 192 -26.83 26.68 -16.84
N GLU A 193 -27.82 27.39 -17.35
CA GLU A 193 -27.64 28.73 -17.91
C GLU A 193 -28.54 29.77 -17.25
N TYR A 194 -28.05 31.01 -17.25
CA TYR A 194 -28.70 32.17 -16.68
C TYR A 194 -28.41 33.41 -17.52
N HIS A 195 -29.26 34.41 -17.34
CA HIS A 195 -29.09 35.75 -17.85
C HIS A 195 -29.21 36.78 -16.72
N CYS A 196 -28.32 37.77 -16.71
CA CYS A 196 -28.38 38.89 -15.79
C CYS A 196 -28.83 40.15 -16.52
N GLU A 197 -29.93 40.73 -16.07
CA GLU A 197 -30.37 42.07 -16.49
C GLU A 197 -29.67 43.10 -15.60
N CYS A 198 -28.74 43.84 -16.19
CA CYS A 198 -27.93 44.81 -15.47
C CYS A 198 -28.65 46.14 -15.25
N GLN A 199 -28.43 46.74 -14.08
CA GLN A 199 -28.85 48.12 -13.79
C GLN A 199 -28.05 49.11 -14.65
N GLU A 200 -28.60 50.31 -14.83
CA GLU A 200 -27.96 51.39 -15.59
C GLU A 200 -26.55 51.69 -15.04
N GLY A 201 -25.56 51.79 -15.93
CA GLY A 201 -24.16 51.98 -15.54
C GLY A 201 -23.37 50.68 -15.32
N PHE A 202 -23.96 49.50 -15.56
CA PHE A 202 -23.27 48.21 -15.48
C PHE A 202 -23.51 47.34 -16.72
N ARG A 203 -22.49 46.58 -17.12
CA ARG A 203 -22.51 45.64 -18.24
C ARG A 203 -21.74 44.35 -17.90
N GLY A 204 -21.70 43.42 -18.85
CA GLY A 204 -21.06 42.12 -18.69
C GLY A 204 -22.05 41.02 -18.31
N ARG A 205 -21.65 39.75 -18.41
CA ARG A 205 -22.54 38.59 -18.15
C ARG A 205 -23.09 38.59 -16.73
N ASN A 206 -22.32 39.13 -15.78
CA ASN A 206 -22.65 39.14 -14.36
C ASN A 206 -22.89 40.56 -13.82
N CYS A 207 -23.01 41.57 -14.70
CA CYS A 207 -23.14 42.98 -14.31
C CYS A 207 -21.99 43.50 -13.43
N ASP A 208 -20.80 42.96 -13.64
CA ASP A 208 -19.58 43.23 -12.88
C ASP A 208 -18.71 44.33 -13.51
N ILE A 209 -19.01 44.74 -14.74
CA ILE A 209 -18.26 45.78 -15.46
C ILE A 209 -19.01 47.10 -15.35
N VAL A 210 -18.36 48.15 -14.84
CA VAL A 210 -18.93 49.50 -14.78
C VAL A 210 -18.88 50.13 -16.19
N GLU A 211 -20.03 50.58 -16.69
CA GLU A 211 -20.15 51.36 -17.91
C GLU A 211 -19.64 52.79 -17.63
N HIS A 212 -18.78 53.30 -18.51
CA HIS A 212 -18.09 54.58 -18.33
C HIS A 212 -17.26 54.71 -17.04
N ALA A 213 -16.45 53.68 -16.74
CA ALA A 213 -15.59 53.66 -15.56
C ALA A 213 -14.71 54.92 -15.40
N CYS A 214 -14.30 55.56 -16.50
CA CYS A 214 -13.51 56.80 -16.46
C CYS A 214 -14.26 58.03 -15.94
N LEU A 215 -15.61 58.05 -15.94
CA LEU A 215 -16.39 59.16 -15.36
C LEU A 215 -16.14 59.31 -13.86
N SER A 216 -15.84 58.21 -13.17
CA SER A 216 -15.51 58.22 -11.74
C SER A 216 -14.13 58.79 -11.43
N SER A 217 -13.36 59.19 -12.46
CA SER A 217 -11.98 59.70 -12.35
C SER A 217 -11.05 58.81 -11.50
N PRO A 218 -10.92 57.51 -11.85
CA PRO A 218 -10.16 56.55 -11.03
C PRO A 218 -8.64 56.75 -11.09
N CYS A 219 -8.14 57.41 -12.14
CA CYS A 219 -6.71 57.68 -12.33
C CYS A 219 -6.30 58.96 -11.60
N VAL A 220 -5.29 58.86 -10.74
CA VAL A 220 -4.79 60.00 -9.93
C VAL A 220 -3.45 60.51 -10.46
N ASN A 221 -2.93 61.60 -9.87
CA ASN A 221 -1.60 62.17 -10.19
C ASN A 221 -1.39 62.57 -11.66
N GLY A 222 -2.45 63.02 -12.33
CA GLY A 222 -2.38 63.50 -13.72
C GLY A 222 -2.29 62.37 -14.76
N ALA A 223 -2.55 61.12 -14.37
CA ALA A 223 -2.66 60.00 -15.29
C ALA A 223 -3.90 60.11 -16.19
N THR A 224 -3.82 59.58 -17.41
CA THR A 224 -4.96 59.59 -18.35
C THR A 224 -5.74 58.28 -18.24
N CYS A 225 -7.06 58.38 -18.09
CA CYS A 225 -7.95 57.23 -18.05
C CYS A 225 -8.36 56.80 -19.46
N VAL A 226 -8.32 55.50 -19.72
CA VAL A 226 -8.79 54.87 -20.96
C VAL A 226 -9.77 53.77 -20.61
N GLU A 227 -10.94 53.73 -21.26
CA GLU A 227 -11.89 52.63 -21.08
C GLU A 227 -11.37 51.36 -21.75
N ASP A 228 -11.51 50.22 -21.07
CA ASP A 228 -11.11 48.92 -21.59
C ASP A 228 -12.16 47.84 -21.28
N PRO A 229 -12.02 46.60 -21.79
CA PRO A 229 -12.98 45.52 -21.52
C PRO A 229 -13.12 45.15 -20.04
N THR A 230 -12.14 45.46 -19.20
CA THR A 230 -12.15 45.21 -17.75
C THR A 230 -12.76 46.36 -16.94
N GLY A 231 -13.04 47.49 -17.58
CA GLY A 231 -13.60 48.70 -16.98
C GLY A 231 -12.79 49.93 -17.39
N PHE A 232 -11.60 50.08 -16.81
CA PHE A 232 -10.66 51.17 -17.11
C PHE A 232 -9.20 50.73 -16.97
N SER A 233 -8.31 51.45 -17.67
CA SER A 233 -6.87 51.39 -17.52
C SER A 233 -6.29 52.80 -17.44
N CYS A 234 -5.37 53.04 -16.51
CA CYS A 234 -4.70 54.32 -16.35
C CYS A 234 -3.32 54.32 -17.01
N THR A 235 -3.05 55.31 -17.86
CA THR A 235 -1.69 55.58 -18.34
C THR A 235 -0.99 56.55 -17.40
N CYS A 236 -0.07 56.01 -16.61
CA CYS A 236 0.67 56.77 -15.59
C CYS A 236 1.73 57.70 -16.21
N THR A 237 2.03 58.79 -15.51
CA THR A 237 3.18 59.64 -15.79
C THR A 237 4.47 58.99 -15.25
N ASP A 238 5.65 59.41 -15.73
CA ASP A 238 6.96 58.74 -15.53
C ASP A 238 7.36 58.46 -14.06
N ASP A 239 6.75 59.14 -13.11
CA ASP A 239 7.03 59.04 -11.68
C ASP A 239 5.99 58.21 -10.90
N TRP A 240 4.94 57.70 -11.55
CA TRP A 240 3.85 56.96 -10.93
C TRP A 240 3.60 55.59 -11.59
N THR A 241 3.10 54.65 -10.81
CA THR A 241 2.82 53.26 -11.19
C THR A 241 1.59 52.73 -10.44
N GLY A 242 1.22 51.48 -10.74
CA GLY A 242 0.02 50.83 -10.24
C GLY A 242 -1.23 51.10 -11.09
N HIS A 243 -2.30 50.33 -10.83
CA HIS A 243 -3.51 50.33 -11.67
C HIS A 243 -4.24 51.69 -11.73
N THR A 244 -4.14 52.49 -10.67
CA THR A 244 -4.72 53.85 -10.59
C THR A 244 -3.66 54.96 -10.63
N CYS A 245 -2.39 54.62 -10.84
CA CYS A 245 -1.26 55.56 -10.80
C CYS A 245 -1.09 56.29 -9.46
N ALA A 246 -1.50 55.65 -8.36
CA ALA A 246 -1.39 56.18 -7.02
C ALA A 246 -0.02 55.92 -6.35
N GLU A 247 0.76 54.99 -6.89
CA GLU A 247 2.02 54.55 -6.28
C GLU A 247 3.20 55.26 -6.94
N ALA A 248 4.14 55.80 -6.17
CA ALA A 248 5.34 56.41 -6.74
C ALA A 248 6.30 55.32 -7.25
N VAL A 249 6.87 55.51 -8.45
CA VAL A 249 7.90 54.62 -8.99
C VAL A 249 9.12 54.64 -8.07
N ARG A 250 9.51 53.48 -7.55
CA ARG A 250 10.67 53.38 -6.66
C ARG A 250 11.95 53.38 -7.49
N GLN A 251 13.00 53.97 -6.98
CA GLN A 251 14.22 54.17 -7.77
C GLN A 251 14.95 52.86 -8.06
N CYS A 252 14.80 51.87 -7.18
CA CYS A 252 15.29 50.53 -7.39
C CYS A 252 14.58 49.77 -8.52
N ASP A 253 13.35 50.14 -8.89
CA ASP A 253 12.61 49.49 -9.98
C ASP A 253 13.27 49.74 -11.35
N ARG A 254 14.02 50.84 -11.47
CA ARG A 254 14.85 51.16 -12.66
C ARG A 254 16.14 50.34 -12.73
N SER A 255 16.35 49.38 -11.83
CA SER A 255 17.53 48.50 -11.75
C SER A 255 18.88 49.25 -11.86
N PRO A 256 19.12 50.28 -11.02
CA PRO A 256 20.32 51.11 -11.15
C PRO A 256 21.63 50.40 -10.74
N CYS A 257 21.54 49.22 -10.10
CA CYS A 257 22.67 48.46 -9.59
C CYS A 257 23.15 47.41 -10.61
N GLY A 258 24.45 47.40 -10.90
CA GLY A 258 25.07 46.45 -11.82
C GLY A 258 25.59 45.18 -11.16
N ARG A 259 26.06 44.22 -11.98
CA ARG A 259 26.85 43.05 -11.56
C ARG A 259 26.23 42.20 -10.45
N GLY A 260 24.89 42.13 -10.40
CA GLY A 260 24.16 41.35 -9.39
C GLY A 260 24.08 42.00 -8.01
N ALA A 261 24.37 43.30 -7.90
CA ALA A 261 24.20 44.05 -6.67
C ALA A 261 22.72 44.18 -6.27
N THR A 262 22.46 44.16 -4.96
CA THR A 262 21.12 44.35 -4.41
C THR A 262 20.82 45.84 -4.27
N CYS A 263 19.72 46.31 -4.85
CA CYS A 263 19.27 47.69 -4.69
C CYS A 263 18.45 47.86 -3.41
N GLN A 264 18.73 48.91 -2.65
CA GLN A 264 17.97 49.30 -1.47
C GLN A 264 17.54 50.77 -1.60
N GLU A 265 16.27 51.04 -1.30
CA GLU A 265 15.75 52.41 -1.21
C GLU A 265 16.41 53.17 -0.05
N ALA A 266 16.78 54.43 -0.27
CA ALA A 266 17.45 55.29 0.71
C ALA A 266 16.87 56.72 0.69
N PRO A 267 16.91 57.47 1.81
CA PRO A 267 16.51 58.88 1.80
C PRO A 267 17.38 59.68 0.83
N GLY A 268 16.78 60.23 -0.22
CA GLY A 268 17.49 60.89 -1.33
C GLY A 268 17.84 59.99 -2.51
N GLY A 269 17.39 58.72 -2.51
CA GLY A 269 17.29 57.91 -3.71
C GLY A 269 17.45 56.41 -3.51
N TYR A 270 18.50 55.84 -4.11
CA TYR A 270 18.84 54.42 -3.98
C TYR A 270 20.27 54.23 -3.46
N LYS A 271 20.52 53.06 -2.89
CA LYS A 271 21.83 52.56 -2.47
C LYS A 271 22.02 51.15 -3.01
N CYS A 272 23.09 50.91 -3.74
CA CYS A 272 23.46 49.57 -4.19
C CYS A 272 24.37 48.90 -3.17
N LEU A 273 24.06 47.66 -2.81
CA LEU A 273 24.90 46.78 -2.01
C LEU A 273 25.77 45.95 -2.96
N CYS A 274 27.04 46.31 -3.07
CA CYS A 274 27.95 45.71 -4.04
C CYS A 274 28.44 44.32 -3.59
N PRO A 275 28.48 43.33 -4.50
CA PRO A 275 29.09 42.04 -4.20
C PRO A 275 30.62 42.19 -4.05
N PRO A 276 31.30 41.20 -3.43
CA PRO A 276 32.76 41.19 -3.35
C PRO A 276 33.41 41.39 -4.72
N GLY A 277 34.47 42.22 -4.77
CA GLY A 277 35.12 42.60 -6.03
C GLY A 277 34.57 43.85 -6.69
N TRP A 278 33.46 44.44 -6.21
CA TRP A 278 32.83 45.60 -6.84
C TRP A 278 32.59 46.75 -5.85
N THR A 279 32.70 47.98 -6.34
CA THR A 279 32.54 49.22 -5.58
C THR A 279 31.86 50.32 -6.41
N GLY A 280 31.64 51.48 -5.80
CA GLY A 280 30.96 52.64 -6.39
C GLY A 280 29.43 52.63 -6.21
N ARG A 281 28.78 53.75 -6.56
CA ARG A 281 27.33 53.98 -6.32
C ARG A 281 26.43 52.96 -7.02
N THR A 282 26.85 52.45 -8.18
CA THR A 282 26.12 51.48 -9.01
C THR A 282 26.78 50.10 -9.03
N CYS A 283 27.84 49.87 -8.24
CA CYS A 283 28.58 48.59 -8.19
C CYS A 283 29.16 48.13 -9.54
N GLN A 284 29.58 49.10 -10.35
CA GLN A 284 30.19 48.85 -11.66
C GLN A 284 31.71 49.07 -11.67
N LEU A 285 32.27 49.58 -10.57
CA LEU A 285 33.71 49.80 -10.44
C LEU A 285 34.34 48.55 -9.85
N ASP A 286 35.43 48.09 -10.46
CA ASP A 286 36.23 46.98 -9.97
C ASP A 286 37.00 47.40 -8.72
N THR A 287 37.04 46.54 -7.70
CA THR A 287 37.82 46.76 -6.48
C THR A 287 39.24 46.26 -6.70
N ASN A 288 40.25 47.05 -6.32
CA ASN A 288 41.63 46.61 -6.40
C ASN A 288 42.06 45.90 -5.11
N GLU A 289 41.91 44.57 -5.04
CA GLU A 289 42.25 43.84 -3.81
C GLU A 289 43.75 43.82 -3.49
N CYS A 290 44.61 44.06 -4.49
CA CYS A 290 46.05 44.13 -4.29
C CYS A 290 46.49 45.33 -3.45
N GLU A 291 45.73 46.43 -3.45
CA GLU A 291 45.99 47.59 -2.58
C GLU A 291 45.70 47.30 -1.11
N MET A 292 44.88 46.29 -0.83
CA MET A 292 44.55 45.87 0.53
C MET A 292 45.57 44.89 1.13
N SER A 293 46.66 44.58 0.42
CA SER A 293 47.73 43.66 0.88
C SER A 293 47.23 42.26 1.28
N ILE A 294 46.25 41.72 0.55
CA ILE A 294 45.60 40.43 0.87
C ILE A 294 46.50 39.20 0.62
N CYS A 295 47.49 39.31 -0.27
CA CYS A 295 48.45 38.24 -0.55
C CYS A 295 49.61 38.26 0.46
N VAL A 296 49.69 37.26 1.35
CA VAL A 296 50.64 37.28 2.47
C VAL A 296 52.03 36.79 2.05
N HIS A 297 52.14 35.54 1.58
CA HIS A 297 53.42 34.94 1.15
C HIS A 297 53.46 34.75 -0.38
N ALA A 298 53.22 35.84 -1.11
CA ALA A 298 53.20 35.85 -2.57
C ALA A 298 54.38 36.62 -3.17
N ARG A 299 54.80 36.21 -4.37
CA ARG A 299 55.76 36.90 -5.23
C ARG A 299 55.15 38.16 -5.85
N SER A 300 53.88 38.09 -6.23
CA SER A 300 53.13 39.19 -6.86
C SER A 300 51.64 39.05 -6.58
N CYS A 301 50.94 40.18 -6.56
CA CYS A 301 49.49 40.25 -6.61
C CYS A 301 49.07 40.89 -7.94
N ARG A 302 48.08 40.32 -8.62
CA ARG A 302 47.51 40.85 -9.85
C ARG A 302 46.02 41.11 -9.65
N ASN A 303 45.60 42.35 -9.85
CA ASN A 303 44.19 42.72 -9.86
C ASN A 303 43.53 42.26 -11.17
N LEU A 304 42.34 41.67 -11.07
CA LEU A 304 41.54 41.16 -12.17
C LEU A 304 40.13 41.76 -12.08
N ILE A 305 39.39 41.78 -13.17
CA ILE A 305 38.00 42.26 -13.13
C ILE A 305 37.16 41.29 -12.31
N GLY A 306 36.63 41.76 -11.17
CA GLY A 306 35.83 40.99 -10.22
C GLY A 306 36.65 40.15 -9.23
N GLY A 307 37.96 40.38 -9.09
CA GLY A 307 38.80 39.70 -8.09
C GLY A 307 40.31 39.83 -8.33
N TYR A 308 41.10 38.90 -7.79
CA TYR A 308 42.57 39.00 -7.82
C TYR A 308 43.25 37.63 -7.93
N LEU A 309 44.54 37.64 -8.21
CA LEU A 309 45.40 36.47 -8.23
C LEU A 309 46.70 36.74 -7.45
N CYS A 310 46.97 35.90 -6.45
CA CYS A 310 48.24 35.87 -5.73
C CYS A 310 49.17 34.79 -6.29
N ASP A 311 50.37 35.17 -6.72
CA ASP A 311 51.39 34.22 -7.16
C ASP A 311 52.21 33.73 -5.95
N CYS A 312 51.84 32.59 -5.36
CA CYS A 312 52.43 32.12 -4.10
C CYS A 312 53.92 31.78 -4.19
N LEU A 313 54.66 32.04 -3.10
CA LEU A 313 56.04 31.58 -2.94
C LEU A 313 56.10 30.04 -2.78
N PRO A 314 57.19 29.38 -3.20
CA PRO A 314 57.36 27.93 -3.03
C PRO A 314 57.12 27.49 -1.58
N GLY A 315 56.25 26.49 -1.39
CA GLY A 315 55.86 26.01 -0.06
C GLY A 315 54.62 26.70 0.53
N TRP A 316 54.02 27.67 -0.16
CA TRP A 316 52.76 28.32 0.20
C TRP A 316 51.69 28.11 -0.88
N THR A 317 50.44 27.96 -0.46
CA THR A 317 49.27 27.73 -1.32
C THR A 317 48.05 28.48 -0.77
N GLY A 318 46.90 28.39 -1.46
CA GLY A 318 45.67 29.11 -1.11
C GLY A 318 45.49 30.42 -1.90
N PRO A 319 44.28 30.98 -1.96
CA PRO A 319 43.98 32.20 -2.72
C PRO A 319 44.76 33.42 -2.21
N ASN A 320 45.15 33.43 -0.93
CA ASN A 320 45.90 34.51 -0.28
C ASN A 320 47.37 34.13 -0.01
N CYS A 321 47.81 32.93 -0.43
CA CYS A 321 49.14 32.39 -0.14
C CYS A 321 49.46 32.33 1.37
N ASP A 322 48.48 31.95 2.17
CA ASP A 322 48.51 31.87 3.63
C ASP A 322 48.55 30.42 4.15
N ILE A 323 48.48 29.42 3.26
CA ILE A 323 48.48 28.00 3.62
C ILE A 323 49.86 27.39 3.38
N ARG A 324 50.44 26.71 4.37
CA ARG A 324 51.76 26.05 4.26
C ARG A 324 51.62 24.64 3.67
N ASN A 325 52.35 24.35 2.59
CA ASN A 325 52.35 23.06 1.91
C ASN A 325 53.21 22.03 2.68
N SER A 326 52.60 21.04 3.34
CA SER A 326 53.30 19.96 4.05
C SER A 326 53.49 18.73 3.14
N SER A 327 54.72 18.19 3.05
CA SER A 327 55.11 17.15 2.07
C SER A 327 54.58 15.73 2.36
N CYS A 328 53.79 15.54 3.42
CA CYS A 328 53.39 14.23 3.93
C CYS A 328 51.91 13.85 3.69
N GLN A 329 51.15 14.63 2.93
CA GLN A 329 49.72 14.36 2.77
C GLN A 329 49.46 13.36 1.63
N GLY A 330 49.14 12.11 1.99
CA GLY A 330 48.66 11.08 1.05
C GLY A 330 49.71 10.27 0.29
N LEU A 331 51.00 10.37 0.62
CA LEU A 331 52.07 9.72 -0.14
C LEU A 331 52.28 8.22 0.19
N CYS A 332 52.04 7.80 1.44
CA CYS A 332 52.21 6.40 1.85
C CYS A 332 50.87 5.66 1.81
N LEU A 333 50.81 4.60 1.00
CA LEU A 333 49.60 3.80 0.79
C LEU A 333 49.50 2.67 1.83
N ASN A 334 48.33 2.04 1.92
CA ASN A 334 48.08 0.84 2.75
C ASN A 334 48.46 1.01 4.24
N GLY A 335 48.23 2.21 4.80
CA GLY A 335 48.50 2.51 6.20
C GLY A 335 49.99 2.70 6.53
N GLY A 336 50.83 2.95 5.52
CA GLY A 336 52.24 3.30 5.71
C GLY A 336 52.40 4.60 6.49
N ARG A 337 53.32 4.62 7.47
CA ARG A 337 53.67 5.84 8.20
C ARG A 337 54.71 6.62 7.39
N CYS A 338 54.41 7.89 7.10
CA CYS A 338 55.33 8.79 6.42
C CYS A 338 56.24 9.49 7.44
N GLU A 339 57.54 9.49 7.18
CA GLU A 339 58.53 10.27 7.93
C GLU A 339 59.19 11.29 7.00
N ASP A 340 59.24 12.55 7.44
CA ASP A 340 59.98 13.61 6.75
C ASP A 340 61.49 13.48 7.04
N GLN A 341 62.30 13.42 5.98
CA GLN A 341 63.76 13.53 6.05
C GLN A 341 64.25 14.72 5.21
N VAL A 342 65.48 15.15 5.49
CA VAL A 342 66.09 16.35 4.87
C VAL A 342 66.26 16.20 3.34
N SER A 343 66.34 14.96 2.82
CA SER A 343 66.45 14.68 1.38
C SER A 343 65.15 14.13 0.76
N GLY A 344 63.99 14.34 1.40
CA GLY A 344 62.68 13.90 0.93
C GLY A 344 61.92 13.06 1.96
N SER A 345 60.77 12.51 1.56
CA SER A 345 59.90 11.70 2.43
C SER A 345 60.13 10.20 2.24
N ARG A 346 60.05 9.42 3.33
CA ARG A 346 60.19 7.95 3.33
C ARG A 346 58.97 7.30 3.97
N CYS A 347 58.45 6.25 3.33
CA CYS A 347 57.36 5.44 3.87
C CYS A 347 57.88 4.23 4.65
N LEU A 348 57.38 4.06 5.87
CA LEU A 348 57.53 2.84 6.66
C LEU A 348 56.33 1.92 6.44
N CYS A 349 56.56 0.77 5.83
CA CYS A 349 55.49 -0.15 5.44
C CYS A 349 55.10 -1.13 6.55
N PRO A 350 53.79 -1.31 6.80
CA PRO A 350 53.32 -2.31 7.74
C PRO A 350 53.58 -3.74 7.23
N PRO A 351 53.60 -4.76 8.13
CA PRO A 351 53.88 -6.15 7.76
C PRO A 351 52.94 -6.66 6.66
N GLY A 352 53.52 -7.26 5.61
CA GLY A 352 52.78 -7.74 4.44
C GLY A 352 52.72 -6.77 3.27
N PHE A 353 53.26 -5.55 3.41
CA PHE A 353 53.40 -4.57 2.32
C PHE A 353 54.85 -4.15 2.06
N LEU A 354 55.18 -3.86 0.81
CA LEU A 354 56.53 -3.62 0.28
C LEU A 354 56.50 -2.48 -0.75
N GLY A 355 57.66 -1.92 -1.09
CA GLY A 355 57.82 -0.87 -2.10
C GLY A 355 57.94 0.53 -1.51
N LYS A 356 58.41 1.49 -2.34
CA LYS A 356 58.74 2.86 -1.91
C LYS A 356 57.58 3.62 -1.25
N TYR A 357 56.34 3.30 -1.62
CA TYR A 357 55.12 3.91 -1.10
C TYR A 357 54.21 2.88 -0.42
N CYS A 358 54.74 1.70 -0.06
CA CYS A 358 53.99 0.58 0.53
C CYS A 358 52.86 0.04 -0.36
N GLN A 359 53.05 0.12 -1.67
CA GLN A 359 52.02 -0.18 -2.66
C GLN A 359 51.87 -1.69 -2.96
N ASN A 360 52.91 -2.50 -2.73
CA ASN A 360 52.92 -3.91 -3.12
C ASN A 360 52.59 -4.80 -1.92
N ARG A 361 51.86 -5.90 -2.14
CA ARG A 361 51.58 -6.92 -1.10
C ARG A 361 52.57 -8.09 -1.23
N LYS A 362 53.09 -8.60 -0.10
CA LYS A 362 54.01 -9.75 -0.08
C LYS A 362 53.26 -11.06 -0.32
N SER A 363 53.69 -11.89 -1.28
CA SER A 363 53.03 -13.16 -1.64
C SER A 363 53.50 -14.31 -0.73
N PRO A 364 52.61 -15.11 -0.13
CA PRO A 364 52.98 -16.34 0.58
C PRO A 364 53.65 -17.44 -0.27
N CYS A 365 53.64 -17.38 -1.61
CA CYS A 365 54.43 -18.30 -2.45
C CYS A 365 55.89 -17.85 -2.65
N ASP A 366 56.27 -16.60 -2.32
CA ASP A 366 57.64 -16.09 -2.44
C ASP A 366 58.66 -16.87 -1.58
N SER A 367 58.20 -17.54 -0.53
CA SER A 367 59.04 -18.40 0.32
C SER A 367 59.25 -19.82 -0.21
N ALA A 368 58.79 -20.11 -1.44
CA ALA A 368 58.89 -21.42 -2.11
C ALA A 368 58.52 -22.63 -1.21
N PRO A 369 57.28 -22.67 -0.67
CA PRO A 369 56.89 -23.63 0.37
C PRO A 369 56.66 -25.07 -0.13
N CYS A 370 56.51 -25.30 -1.44
CA CYS A 370 56.23 -26.63 -2.00
C CYS A 370 57.52 -27.40 -2.30
N LEU A 371 57.63 -28.63 -1.79
CA LEU A 371 58.82 -29.49 -1.92
C LEU A 371 58.77 -30.36 -3.18
N HIS A 372 59.92 -30.98 -3.51
CA HIS A 372 60.10 -31.90 -4.66
C HIS A 372 59.60 -31.36 -6.02
N GLY A 373 59.73 -30.04 -6.22
CA GLY A 373 59.33 -29.38 -7.46
C GLY A 373 57.83 -29.13 -7.60
N GLY A 374 57.06 -29.23 -6.52
CA GLY A 374 55.64 -28.89 -6.51
C GLY A 374 55.39 -27.43 -6.88
N GLN A 375 54.36 -27.17 -7.69
CA GLN A 375 54.00 -25.81 -8.09
C GLN A 375 53.12 -25.16 -7.02
N CYS A 376 53.59 -24.05 -6.43
CA CYS A 376 52.83 -23.26 -5.45
C CYS A 376 51.76 -22.44 -6.16
N VAL A 377 50.51 -22.62 -5.75
CA VAL A 377 49.36 -21.86 -6.25
C VAL A 377 48.67 -21.20 -5.06
N GLU A 378 48.54 -19.88 -5.09
CA GLU A 378 47.71 -19.16 -4.11
C GLU A 378 46.25 -19.35 -4.44
N LYS A 379 45.44 -19.77 -3.45
CA LYS A 379 44.01 -20.01 -3.68
C LYS A 379 43.10 -18.87 -3.25
N ASP A 380 43.51 -17.99 -2.34
CA ASP A 380 42.70 -16.82 -1.90
C ASP A 380 43.57 -15.70 -1.27
N GLY A 381 44.83 -15.52 -1.72
CA GLY A 381 45.74 -14.46 -1.21
C GLY A 381 46.20 -14.60 0.25
N ARG A 382 45.90 -15.74 0.89
CA ARG A 382 46.39 -16.15 2.23
C ARG A 382 46.69 -17.65 2.33
N THR A 383 45.94 -18.48 1.61
CA THR A 383 46.09 -19.94 1.58
C THR A 383 46.87 -20.38 0.33
N ILE A 384 47.80 -21.30 0.53
CA ILE A 384 48.62 -21.89 -0.53
C ILE A 384 48.20 -23.34 -0.77
N THR A 385 48.26 -23.78 -2.01
CA THR A 385 48.08 -25.18 -2.41
C THR A 385 49.25 -25.57 -3.29
N CYS A 386 49.91 -26.67 -2.95
CA CYS A 386 50.98 -27.22 -3.74
C CYS A 386 50.43 -28.29 -4.69
N ASN A 387 50.62 -28.08 -5.99
CA ASN A 387 50.31 -29.09 -7.00
C ASN A 387 51.50 -30.03 -7.13
N CYS A 388 51.32 -31.28 -6.69
CA CYS A 388 52.40 -32.25 -6.61
C CYS A 388 52.61 -33.02 -7.91
N PRO A 389 53.87 -33.21 -8.35
CA PRO A 389 54.19 -34.03 -9.51
C PRO A 389 53.91 -35.53 -9.25
N THR A 390 53.76 -36.31 -10.32
CA THR A 390 53.40 -37.74 -10.28
C THR A 390 54.41 -38.55 -9.45
N GLY A 391 53.90 -39.27 -8.45
CA GLY A 391 54.72 -40.01 -7.48
C GLY A 391 54.82 -39.35 -6.11
N PHE A 392 54.38 -38.09 -5.95
CA PHE A 392 54.36 -37.37 -4.67
C PHE A 392 52.94 -36.92 -4.26
N SER A 393 52.73 -36.76 -2.97
CA SER A 393 51.47 -36.33 -2.33
C SER A 393 51.75 -35.64 -0.98
N GLY A 394 50.72 -35.13 -0.32
CA GLY A 394 50.85 -34.27 0.87
C GLY A 394 50.53 -32.81 0.55
N SER A 395 50.36 -31.98 1.57
CA SER A 395 49.96 -30.56 1.40
C SER A 395 51.08 -29.69 0.83
N PHE A 396 52.33 -30.13 0.98
CA PHE A 396 53.54 -29.50 0.47
C PHE A 396 54.35 -30.44 -0.44
N CYS A 397 53.74 -31.53 -0.94
CA CYS A 397 54.39 -32.54 -1.79
C CYS A 397 55.54 -33.31 -1.11
N GLU A 398 55.42 -33.48 0.20
CA GLU A 398 56.42 -34.08 1.07
C GLU A 398 56.40 -35.62 1.09
N VAL A 399 55.32 -36.28 0.65
CA VAL A 399 55.11 -37.74 0.76
C VAL A 399 55.27 -38.44 -0.59
N GLY A 400 56.25 -39.34 -0.74
CA GLY A 400 56.38 -40.21 -1.92
C GLY A 400 55.42 -41.41 -1.90
N LYS A 401 54.75 -41.72 -3.02
CA LYS A 401 53.85 -42.88 -3.16
C LYS A 401 54.59 -44.09 -3.77
N PRO A 402 54.57 -45.28 -3.11
CA PRO A 402 55.16 -46.49 -3.67
C PRO A 402 54.30 -47.08 -4.80
N SER A 403 54.95 -47.48 -5.89
CA SER A 403 54.35 -48.08 -7.08
C SER A 403 53.75 -49.47 -6.79
N LEU A 404 52.45 -49.68 -7.06
CA LEU A 404 51.89 -51.04 -7.16
C LEU A 404 52.34 -51.67 -8.49
N MET A 405 53.07 -52.78 -8.41
CA MET A 405 53.23 -53.72 -9.53
C MET A 405 51.91 -54.47 -9.75
N LEU A 406 51.47 -54.55 -11.01
CA LEU A 406 50.65 -55.67 -11.52
C LEU A 406 51.34 -56.22 -12.77
N ALA A 407 51.28 -57.55 -12.85
CA ALA A 407 52.00 -58.48 -13.72
C ALA A 407 51.86 -58.23 -15.22
#